data_AF-A0A6L9IVK0-F1
#
_entry.id   AF-A0A6L9IVK0-F1
#
_cell.length_a   1.000
_cell.length_b   1.000
_cell.length_c   1.000
_cell.angle_alpha   90.00
_cell.angle_beta   90.00
_cell.angle_gamma   90.00
#
_symmetry.space_group_name_H-M   'P 1'
#
loop_
_entity.id
_entity.type
_entity.pdbx_description
1 polymer ?
#
loop_
_entity_poly.entity_id
_entity_poly.type
_entity_poly.pdbx_seq_one_letter_code
_entity_poly.pdbx_strand_id
1 'polypeptide(L)'
;MIRKWVGPDLRLGTPDSYHIVLRLLRNNILVLIFVSLVILFSLSSEHFFSTNNALLILMRVAPLGIVVAGQTLVIITGGIDLSVGSVAGFTSIVAAKLMFEEAAYPLPPYLAIGVALLVAAAIGWIQGWLITYWDLSPFIVTFSALSLVKGLALAYSEGAPVPIPRGEFIWVWRVGSAPRPLPVLLMLLIFIGLAYVLRNAKLGRYAFAIGGNETVARLAGVNVTWYKIQVYMLSSLMAGLAGILLMTRLEIGTYTNGESYPLLSIAAVVIGGTSLRGGSGSAWGSLWGALLLIMVDTGLGILNISALWSTAVIGGLVLLAALADAERRKAQEVSLPIRTAEPLATDSYVLHIYATLRRMIRERLACEHTRLYLVDRETGDIIEQGLSKDDRAIIDQAQHIAKHVERTQSPHWINNLEQDHAIITRPVHDDLKAALAVPLVYADHMVGVLELQSQYSNVFSETTAARLAQLVEQFLVPLEEAWLLDSGWFLRHTREALRQLWDEMYLGKCPLAGWYFSANTTAETPPTIRGQELQQTLLAAINTLRDKEVGDRHRNQRRYSVLHLTYVEEMPVEVITERMSISRRQYFYDLKDSLAAITHQIISRD
;
A
#
# COMPACT_ATOMS: atom_id res chain seq x y z
N MET A 1 29.76 3.70 4.18
CA MET A 1 28.38 3.69 3.63
C MET A 1 27.48 2.66 4.31
N ILE A 2 27.96 1.45 4.62
CA ILE A 2 27.21 0.37 5.32
C ILE A 2 26.88 0.69 6.79
N ARG A 3 27.76 1.38 7.52
CA ARG A 3 27.54 1.82 8.92
C ARG A 3 26.37 2.80 9.14
N LYS A 4 25.83 3.42 8.09
CA LYS A 4 24.66 4.32 8.19
C LYS A 4 23.33 3.57 8.20
N TRP A 5 23.34 2.30 7.80
CA TRP A 5 22.17 1.41 7.69
C TRP A 5 22.09 0.37 8.80
N VAL A 6 23.20 0.17 9.51
CA VAL A 6 23.37 -0.82 10.56
C VAL A 6 23.81 -0.02 11.77
N GLY A 7 22.93 0.18 12.76
CA GLY A 7 23.23 0.93 13.98
C GLY A 7 24.51 0.43 14.67
N PRO A 8 25.13 1.25 15.55
CA PRO A 8 26.49 1.03 16.04
C PRO A 8 26.73 -0.25 16.87
N ASP A 9 25.70 -1.00 17.25
CA ASP A 9 25.79 -2.07 18.26
C ASP A 9 25.64 -3.50 17.70
N LEU A 10 26.24 -3.81 16.55
CA LEU A 10 26.16 -5.18 16.01
C LEU A 10 27.22 -6.11 16.62
N ARG A 11 26.81 -6.97 17.55
CA ARG A 11 27.58 -8.17 17.98
C ARG A 11 27.09 -9.38 17.19
N LEU A 12 27.95 -9.93 16.33
CA LEU A 12 27.65 -11.14 15.53
C LEU A 12 27.46 -12.36 16.46
N GLY A 13 26.28 -13.00 16.39
CA GLY A 13 26.01 -14.28 17.07
C GLY A 13 24.71 -14.35 17.89
N THR A 14 23.90 -13.28 17.94
CA THR A 14 22.60 -13.26 18.64
C THR A 14 21.42 -13.57 17.71
N PRO A 15 20.26 -14.02 18.23
CA PRO A 15 19.04 -14.25 17.44
C PRO A 15 18.61 -13.05 16.57
N ASP A 16 18.83 -11.82 17.06
CA ASP A 16 18.55 -10.58 16.32
C ASP A 16 19.43 -10.40 15.07
N SER A 17 20.65 -10.94 15.09
CA SER A 17 21.56 -10.93 13.94
C SER A 17 20.97 -11.71 12.76
N TYR A 18 20.29 -12.83 13.04
CA TYR A 18 19.65 -13.66 12.02
C TYR A 18 18.44 -12.96 11.41
N HIS A 19 17.60 -12.29 12.22
CA HIS A 19 16.46 -11.53 11.73
C HIS A 19 16.88 -10.33 10.87
N ILE A 20 17.98 -9.65 11.21
CA ILE A 20 18.54 -8.55 10.41
C ILE A 20 19.15 -9.06 9.10
N VAL A 21 19.92 -10.15 9.14
CA VAL A 21 20.48 -10.78 7.93
C VAL A 21 19.37 -11.29 7.02
N LEU A 22 18.34 -11.97 7.55
CA LEU A 22 17.18 -12.41 6.79
C LEU A 22 16.39 -11.23 6.21
N ARG A 23 16.24 -10.13 6.95
CA ARG A 23 15.60 -8.89 6.47
C ARG A 23 16.42 -8.21 5.37
N LEU A 24 17.76 -8.23 5.46
CA LEU A 24 18.67 -7.70 4.43
C LEU A 24 18.72 -8.59 3.19
N LEU A 25 18.74 -9.92 3.35
CA LEU A 25 18.66 -10.90 2.26
C LEU A 25 17.30 -10.80 1.54
N ARG A 26 16.20 -10.67 2.30
CA ARG A 26 14.83 -10.51 1.77
C ARG A 26 14.65 -9.19 1.00
N ASN A 27 15.21 -8.09 1.49
CA ASN A 27 15.10 -6.79 0.83
C ASN A 27 16.07 -6.62 -0.37
N ASN A 28 17.07 -7.49 -0.52
CA ASN A 28 18.08 -7.37 -1.58
C ASN A 28 18.29 -8.65 -2.39
N ILE A 29 17.32 -9.58 -2.39
CA ILE A 29 17.46 -10.90 -3.02
C ILE A 29 17.88 -10.82 -4.50
N LEU A 30 17.42 -9.80 -5.21
CA LEU A 30 17.75 -9.56 -6.61
C LEU A 30 19.18 -9.02 -6.80
N VAL A 31 19.63 -8.15 -5.89
CA VAL A 31 21.04 -7.70 -5.85
C VAL A 31 21.95 -8.87 -5.52
N LEU A 32 21.53 -9.75 -4.61
CA LEU A 32 22.26 -10.96 -4.25
C LEU A 32 22.31 -11.95 -5.41
N ILE A 33 21.21 -12.19 -6.13
CA ILE A 33 21.22 -12.99 -7.36
C ILE A 33 22.16 -12.39 -8.40
N PHE A 34 22.09 -11.07 -8.63
CA PHE A 34 22.97 -10.38 -9.57
C PHE A 34 24.46 -10.53 -9.19
N VAL A 35 24.80 -10.26 -7.93
CA VAL A 35 26.17 -10.39 -7.41
C VAL A 35 26.64 -11.85 -7.46
N SER A 36 25.75 -12.80 -7.16
CA SER A 36 26.08 -14.23 -7.19
C SER A 36 26.40 -14.69 -8.61
N LEU A 37 25.63 -14.24 -9.61
CA LEU A 37 25.89 -14.53 -11.03
C LEU A 37 27.19 -13.88 -11.51
N VAL A 38 27.46 -12.64 -11.11
CA VAL A 38 28.74 -11.96 -11.40
C VAL A 38 29.92 -12.75 -10.84
N ILE A 39 29.82 -13.22 -9.59
CA ILE A 39 30.86 -14.05 -8.96
C ILE A 39 31.00 -15.38 -9.69
N LEU A 40 29.89 -16.07 -9.98
CA LEU A 40 29.90 -17.36 -10.68
C LEU A 40 30.57 -17.25 -12.04
N PHE A 41 30.21 -16.27 -12.87
CA PHE A 41 30.82 -16.11 -14.19
C PHE A 41 32.25 -15.60 -14.13
N SER A 42 32.59 -14.79 -13.12
CA SER A 42 33.98 -14.42 -12.88
C SER A 42 34.85 -15.63 -12.54
N LEU A 43 34.31 -16.63 -11.85
CA LEU A 43 35.04 -17.85 -11.50
C LEU A 43 35.07 -18.85 -12.66
N SER A 44 34.04 -18.87 -13.51
CA SER A 44 33.95 -19.77 -14.67
C SER A 44 34.72 -19.27 -15.91
N SER A 45 35.08 -17.99 -15.99
CA SER A 45 35.80 -17.43 -17.14
C SER A 45 36.75 -16.31 -16.75
N GLU A 46 38.05 -16.49 -17.03
CA GLU A 46 39.10 -15.48 -16.81
C GLU A 46 38.89 -14.20 -17.62
N HIS A 47 38.09 -14.26 -18.70
CA HIS A 47 37.79 -13.12 -19.57
C HIS A 47 36.44 -12.47 -19.29
N PHE A 48 35.72 -12.90 -18.25
CA PHE A 48 34.39 -12.38 -17.95
C PHE A 48 34.38 -10.84 -17.77
N PHE A 49 35.37 -10.30 -17.07
CA PHE A 49 35.54 -8.84 -16.88
C PHE A 49 36.24 -8.11 -18.02
N SER A 50 36.51 -8.78 -19.15
CA SER A 50 37.07 -8.09 -20.32
C SER A 50 36.08 -7.06 -20.87
N THR A 51 36.59 -5.90 -21.28
CA THR A 51 35.76 -4.84 -21.90
C THR A 51 35.00 -5.37 -23.12
N ASN A 52 35.60 -6.31 -23.86
CA ASN A 52 34.96 -6.94 -25.01
C ASN A 52 33.76 -7.81 -24.61
N ASN A 53 33.89 -8.64 -23.57
CA ASN A 53 32.77 -9.44 -23.08
C ASN A 53 31.64 -8.56 -22.52
N ALA A 54 31.97 -7.50 -21.78
CA ALA A 54 31.00 -6.53 -21.31
C ALA A 54 30.22 -5.87 -22.45
N LEU A 55 30.90 -5.47 -23.54
CA LEU A 55 30.26 -4.90 -24.72
C LEU A 55 29.36 -5.91 -25.44
N LEU A 56 29.78 -7.18 -25.59
CA LEU A 56 28.97 -8.23 -26.20
C LEU A 56 27.69 -8.51 -25.41
N ILE A 57 27.77 -8.52 -24.07
CA ILE A 57 26.61 -8.66 -23.19
C ILE A 57 25.68 -7.45 -23.38
N LEU A 58 26.21 -6.22 -23.34
CA LEU A 58 25.41 -5.01 -23.53
C LEU A 58 24.74 -4.96 -24.90
N MET A 59 25.40 -5.43 -25.96
CA MET A 59 24.81 -5.54 -27.30
C MET A 59 23.64 -6.53 -27.33
N ARG A 60 23.70 -7.62 -26.54
CA ARG A 60 22.59 -8.57 -26.39
C ARG A 60 21.43 -7.96 -25.59
N VAL A 61 21.74 -7.13 -24.59
CA VAL A 61 20.75 -6.42 -23.77
C VAL A 61 20.04 -5.34 -24.55
N ALA A 62 20.73 -4.64 -25.44
CA ALA A 62 20.26 -3.41 -26.06
C ALA A 62 18.84 -3.46 -26.65
N PRO A 63 18.47 -4.43 -27.53
CA PRO A 63 17.12 -4.46 -28.08
C PRO A 63 16.05 -4.68 -27.02
N LEU A 64 16.26 -5.62 -26.09
CA LEU A 64 15.34 -5.85 -24.96
C LEU A 64 15.26 -4.61 -24.05
N GLY A 65 16.40 -4.00 -23.73
CA GLY A 65 16.49 -2.81 -22.89
C GLY A 65 15.70 -1.62 -23.45
N ILE A 66 15.69 -1.45 -24.77
CA ILE A 66 14.87 -0.43 -25.43
C ILE A 66 13.39 -0.71 -25.22
N VAL A 67 12.93 -1.95 -25.42
CA VAL A 67 11.53 -2.33 -25.13
C VAL A 67 11.19 -2.13 -23.66
N VAL A 68 12.10 -2.51 -22.75
CA VAL A 68 11.96 -2.32 -21.31
C VAL A 68 11.75 -0.85 -20.97
N ALA A 69 12.46 0.08 -21.60
CA ALA A 69 12.27 1.51 -21.37
C ALA A 69 10.84 1.98 -21.71
N GLY A 70 10.25 1.47 -22.80
CA GLY A 70 8.85 1.71 -23.16
C GLY A 70 7.89 1.08 -22.14
N GLN A 71 8.11 -0.19 -21.80
CA GLN A 71 7.31 -0.94 -20.83
C GLN A 71 7.34 -0.31 -19.44
N THR A 72 8.46 0.30 -19.02
CA THR A 72 8.57 1.03 -17.75
C THR A 72 7.51 2.12 -17.64
N LEU A 73 7.30 2.90 -18.70
CA LEU A 73 6.27 3.96 -18.69
C LEU A 73 4.86 3.37 -18.61
N VAL A 74 4.59 2.31 -19.37
CA VAL A 74 3.29 1.64 -19.37
C VAL A 74 2.96 1.10 -17.97
N ILE A 75 3.91 0.40 -17.34
CA ILE A 75 3.72 -0.17 -16.01
C ILE A 75 3.61 0.93 -14.96
N ILE A 76 4.36 2.04 -15.06
CA ILE A 76 4.20 3.19 -14.15
C ILE A 76 2.77 3.75 -14.21
N THR A 77 2.10 3.76 -15.37
CA THR A 77 0.69 4.18 -15.48
C THR A 77 -0.33 3.14 -14.99
N GLY A 78 0.10 1.97 -14.52
CA GLY A 78 -0.77 0.87 -14.09
C GLY A 78 -1.27 -0.02 -15.23
N GLY A 79 -0.67 0.10 -16.42
CA GLY A 79 -0.99 -0.72 -17.59
C GLY A 79 0.05 -1.83 -17.84
N ILE A 80 -0.23 -2.69 -18.80
CA ILE A 80 0.71 -3.67 -19.35
C ILE A 80 0.58 -3.62 -20.88
N ASP A 81 1.69 -3.59 -21.61
CA ASP A 81 1.71 -3.72 -23.07
C ASP A 81 2.28 -5.09 -23.45
N LEU A 82 1.40 -6.01 -23.84
CA LEU A 82 1.77 -7.33 -24.34
C LEU A 82 2.12 -7.32 -25.83
N SER A 83 1.75 -6.28 -26.57
CA SER A 83 1.88 -6.23 -28.03
C SER A 83 3.32 -6.02 -28.49
N VAL A 84 4.22 -5.57 -27.60
CA VAL A 84 5.60 -5.15 -27.92
C VAL A 84 6.40 -6.16 -28.75
N GLY A 85 6.19 -7.46 -28.55
CA GLY A 85 6.85 -8.50 -29.35
C GLY A 85 6.35 -8.52 -30.80
N SER A 86 5.03 -8.53 -30.97
CA SER A 86 4.40 -8.51 -32.30
C SER A 86 4.66 -7.20 -33.05
N VAL A 87 4.71 -6.06 -32.34
CA VAL A 87 5.07 -4.77 -32.93
C VAL A 87 6.52 -4.78 -33.42
N ALA A 88 7.46 -5.33 -32.64
CA ALA A 88 8.84 -5.48 -33.07
C ALA A 88 8.95 -6.35 -34.35
N GLY A 89 8.27 -7.50 -34.36
CA GLY A 89 8.20 -8.41 -35.50
C GLY A 89 7.63 -7.73 -36.75
N PHE A 90 6.48 -7.10 -36.61
CA PHE A 90 5.80 -6.43 -37.72
C PHE A 90 6.63 -5.25 -38.28
N THR A 91 7.20 -4.42 -37.40
CA THR A 91 8.07 -3.30 -37.79
C THR A 91 9.28 -3.80 -38.58
N SER A 92 9.86 -4.94 -38.19
CA SER A 92 10.97 -5.55 -38.91
C SER A 92 10.58 -6.01 -40.33
N ILE A 93 9.38 -6.59 -40.49
CA ILE A 93 8.88 -7.01 -41.80
C ILE A 93 8.56 -5.81 -42.68
N VAL A 94 7.90 -4.78 -42.13
CA VAL A 94 7.56 -3.56 -42.88
C VAL A 94 8.83 -2.90 -43.40
N ALA A 95 9.84 -2.72 -42.55
CA ALA A 95 11.12 -2.15 -42.99
C ALA A 95 11.80 -3.04 -44.06
N ALA A 96 11.85 -4.36 -43.84
CA ALA A 96 12.48 -5.28 -44.78
C ALA A 96 11.77 -5.31 -46.13
N LYS A 97 10.44 -5.43 -46.17
CA LYS A 97 9.64 -5.43 -47.42
C LYS A 97 9.80 -4.13 -48.20
N LEU A 98 9.89 -2.99 -47.52
CA LEU A 98 10.10 -1.68 -48.18
C LEU A 98 11.51 -1.52 -48.74
N MET A 99 12.51 -2.21 -48.19
CA MET A 99 13.89 -2.21 -48.69
C MET A 99 14.19 -3.35 -49.67
N PHE A 100 13.29 -4.34 -49.77
CA PHE A 100 13.54 -5.57 -50.49
C PHE A 100 13.77 -5.28 -51.98
N GLU A 101 14.86 -5.78 -52.54
CA GLU A 101 15.31 -5.41 -53.90
C GLU A 101 14.30 -5.80 -54.99
N GLU A 102 13.51 -6.86 -54.77
CA GLU A 102 12.46 -7.29 -55.71
C GLU A 102 11.12 -6.55 -55.49
N ALA A 103 11.04 -5.61 -54.55
CA ALA A 103 9.87 -4.77 -54.40
C ALA A 103 9.69 -3.87 -55.64
N ALA A 104 8.45 -3.54 -55.99
CA ALA A 104 8.15 -2.69 -57.15
C ALA A 104 8.82 -1.31 -57.07
N TYR A 105 9.01 -0.77 -55.86
CA TYR A 105 9.68 0.50 -55.58
C TYR A 105 10.46 0.40 -54.27
N PRO A 106 11.70 -0.13 -54.29
CA PRO A 106 12.51 -0.25 -53.07
C PRO A 106 12.86 1.15 -52.55
N LEU A 107 12.57 1.38 -51.28
CA LEU A 107 12.86 2.62 -50.59
C LEU A 107 14.27 2.60 -50.00
N PRO A 108 14.96 3.75 -49.94
CA PRO A 108 16.21 3.87 -49.21
C PRO A 108 16.05 3.44 -47.74
N PRO A 109 17.09 2.84 -47.12
CA PRO A 109 17.01 2.31 -45.76
C PRO A 109 16.43 3.26 -44.70
N TYR A 110 16.85 4.52 -44.72
CA TYR A 110 16.38 5.52 -43.75
C TYR A 110 14.88 5.82 -43.89
N LEU A 111 14.35 5.81 -45.12
CA LEU A 111 12.93 6.08 -45.39
C LEU A 111 12.07 4.86 -45.01
N ALA A 112 12.51 3.66 -45.36
CA ALA A 112 11.85 2.42 -44.96
C ALA A 112 11.79 2.25 -43.43
N ILE A 113 12.88 2.55 -42.72
CA ILE A 113 12.90 2.57 -41.25
C ILE A 113 11.94 3.64 -40.71
N GLY A 114 11.94 4.84 -41.29
CA GLY A 114 11.03 5.92 -40.89
C GLY A 114 9.56 5.51 -41.00
N VAL A 115 9.16 4.91 -42.13
CA VAL A 115 7.79 4.40 -42.33
C VAL A 115 7.46 3.30 -41.34
N ALA A 116 8.36 2.35 -41.12
CA ALA A 116 8.14 1.26 -40.17
C ALA A 116 7.94 1.77 -38.72
N LEU A 117 8.75 2.75 -38.28
CA LEU A 117 8.60 3.38 -36.97
C LEU A 117 7.31 4.18 -36.84
N LEU A 118 6.84 4.82 -37.92
CA LEU A 118 5.53 5.48 -37.95
C LEU A 118 4.39 4.48 -37.79
N VAL A 119 4.48 3.30 -38.43
CA VAL A 119 3.52 2.21 -38.24
C VAL A 119 3.51 1.74 -36.79
N ALA A 120 4.69 1.57 -36.18
CA ALA A 120 4.79 1.20 -34.77
C ALA A 120 4.14 2.26 -33.84
N ALA A 121 4.41 3.53 -34.08
CA ALA A 121 3.79 4.63 -33.33
C ALA A 121 2.26 4.67 -33.53
N ALA A 122 1.77 4.43 -34.75
CA ALA A 122 0.35 4.38 -35.04
C ALA A 122 -0.35 3.24 -34.29
N ILE A 123 0.26 2.06 -34.22
CA ILE A 123 -0.25 0.93 -33.43
C ILE A 123 -0.37 1.33 -31.96
N GLY A 124 0.67 1.91 -31.37
CA GLY A 124 0.63 2.37 -29.98
C GLY A 124 -0.38 3.49 -29.73
N TRP A 125 -0.55 4.41 -30.68
CA TRP A 125 -1.58 5.45 -30.62
C TRP A 125 -2.99 4.84 -30.63
N ILE A 126 -3.27 3.89 -31.52
CA ILE A 126 -4.56 3.19 -31.58
C ILE A 126 -4.84 2.44 -30.28
N GLN A 127 -3.84 1.73 -29.75
CA GLN A 127 -3.98 1.04 -28.47
C GLN A 127 -4.31 2.01 -27.33
N GLY A 128 -3.53 3.09 -27.20
CA GLY A 128 -3.79 4.11 -26.18
C GLY A 128 -5.16 4.79 -26.35
N TRP A 129 -5.60 5.02 -27.59
CA TRP A 129 -6.90 5.60 -27.88
C TRP A 129 -8.03 4.65 -27.48
N LEU A 130 -7.94 3.36 -27.83
CA LEU A 130 -8.91 2.34 -27.40
C LEU A 130 -8.99 2.22 -25.87
N ILE A 131 -7.84 2.20 -25.20
CA ILE A 131 -7.77 2.11 -23.73
C ILE A 131 -8.45 3.32 -23.07
N THR A 132 -8.28 4.52 -23.62
CA THR A 132 -8.69 5.75 -22.94
C THR A 132 -10.06 6.27 -23.35
N TYR A 133 -10.45 6.08 -24.61
CA TYR A 133 -11.73 6.56 -25.13
C TYR A 133 -12.87 5.57 -24.85
N TRP A 134 -12.60 4.27 -25.01
CA TRP A 134 -13.57 3.20 -24.77
C TRP A 134 -13.46 2.58 -23.37
N ASP A 135 -12.58 3.12 -22.53
CA ASP A 135 -12.33 2.64 -21.16
C ASP A 135 -12.04 1.13 -21.08
N LEU A 136 -11.38 0.60 -22.12
CA LEU A 136 -11.02 -0.81 -22.19
C LEU A 136 -9.80 -1.10 -21.32
N SER A 137 -9.80 -2.25 -20.64
CA SER A 137 -8.64 -2.71 -19.88
C SER A 137 -7.40 -2.80 -20.79
N PRO A 138 -6.26 -2.20 -20.40
CA PRO A 138 -5.02 -2.27 -21.16
C PRO A 138 -4.55 -3.68 -21.52
N PHE A 139 -4.78 -4.63 -20.62
CA PHE A 139 -4.43 -6.02 -20.83
C PHE A 139 -5.19 -6.60 -22.03
N ILE A 140 -6.50 -6.35 -22.13
CA ILE A 140 -7.34 -6.86 -23.22
C ILE A 140 -6.88 -6.25 -24.55
N VAL A 141 -6.72 -4.92 -24.61
CA VAL A 141 -6.34 -4.23 -25.85
C VAL A 141 -4.99 -4.72 -26.36
N THR A 142 -3.99 -4.81 -25.48
CA THR A 142 -2.63 -5.18 -25.88
C THR A 142 -2.45 -6.67 -26.13
N PHE A 143 -3.21 -7.53 -25.43
CA PHE A 143 -3.28 -8.96 -25.74
C PHE A 143 -3.94 -9.23 -27.09
N SER A 144 -5.04 -8.53 -27.40
CA SER A 144 -5.66 -8.60 -28.72
C SER A 144 -4.74 -8.06 -29.81
N ALA A 145 -4.05 -6.94 -29.55
CA ALA A 145 -3.07 -6.38 -30.48
C ALA A 145 -1.88 -7.31 -30.71
N LEU A 146 -1.41 -8.04 -29.69
CA LEU A 146 -0.36 -9.07 -29.85
C LEU A 146 -0.76 -10.07 -30.94
N SER A 147 -1.96 -10.66 -30.87
CA SER A 147 -2.44 -11.63 -31.87
C SER A 147 -2.72 -10.99 -33.23
N LEU A 148 -3.39 -9.82 -33.25
CA LEU A 148 -3.76 -9.13 -34.49
C LEU A 148 -2.52 -8.68 -35.28
N VAL A 149 -1.59 -7.98 -34.63
CA VAL A 149 -0.38 -7.46 -35.27
C VAL A 149 0.53 -8.61 -35.74
N LYS A 150 0.62 -9.70 -34.97
CA LYS A 150 1.35 -10.91 -35.40
C LYS A 150 0.71 -11.55 -36.63
N GLY A 151 -0.62 -11.64 -36.67
CA GLY A 151 -1.37 -12.14 -37.82
C GLY A 151 -1.17 -11.27 -39.07
N LEU A 152 -1.19 -9.94 -38.92
CA LEU A 152 -0.88 -9.00 -40.00
C LEU A 152 0.56 -9.15 -40.49
N ALA A 153 1.51 -9.35 -39.58
CA ALA A 153 2.90 -9.61 -39.92
C ALA A 153 3.06 -10.89 -40.75
N LEU A 154 2.44 -11.98 -40.33
CA LEU A 154 2.40 -13.24 -41.06
C LEU A 154 1.76 -13.09 -42.44
N ALA A 155 0.61 -12.41 -42.53
CA ALA A 155 -0.10 -12.21 -43.78
C ALA A 155 0.72 -11.35 -44.76
N TYR A 156 1.34 -10.28 -44.27
CA TYR A 156 2.14 -9.37 -45.09
C TYR A 156 3.48 -9.98 -45.53
N SER A 157 4.05 -10.89 -44.73
CA SER A 157 5.28 -11.62 -45.08
C SER A 157 5.02 -12.94 -45.80
N GLU A 158 3.75 -13.33 -46.01
CA GLU A 158 3.34 -14.64 -46.51
C GLU A 158 3.94 -15.81 -45.70
N GLY A 159 4.15 -15.59 -44.39
CA GLY A 159 4.77 -16.54 -43.48
C GLY A 159 6.29 -16.73 -43.67
N ALA A 160 6.91 -16.06 -44.64
CA ALA A 160 8.34 -16.19 -44.92
C ALA A 160 9.17 -15.04 -44.32
N PRO A 161 10.44 -15.28 -43.94
CA PRO A 161 11.39 -14.21 -43.64
C PRO A 161 11.69 -13.36 -44.89
N VAL A 162 11.82 -12.06 -44.70
CA VAL A 162 12.09 -11.08 -45.77
C VAL A 162 13.54 -10.60 -45.65
N PRO A 163 14.42 -10.91 -46.61
CA PRO A 163 15.81 -10.48 -46.53
C PRO A 163 15.96 -8.98 -46.79
N ILE A 164 17.02 -8.39 -46.25
CA ILE A 164 17.43 -7.01 -46.55
C ILE A 164 18.74 -7.03 -47.35
N PRO A 165 19.11 -5.93 -48.04
CA PRO A 165 20.38 -5.85 -48.76
C PRO A 165 21.57 -6.15 -47.83
N ARG A 166 22.42 -7.11 -48.24
CA ARG A 166 23.53 -7.62 -47.42
C ARG A 166 24.59 -6.55 -47.19
N GLY A 167 25.12 -6.48 -45.96
CA GLY A 167 26.25 -5.59 -45.67
C GLY A 167 25.89 -4.14 -45.34
N GLU A 168 24.70 -3.68 -45.72
CA GLU A 168 24.21 -2.31 -45.47
C GLU A 168 24.20 -1.92 -43.99
N PHE A 169 24.04 -2.90 -43.09
CA PHE A 169 23.87 -2.64 -41.65
C PHE A 169 24.97 -3.23 -40.75
N ILE A 170 26.02 -3.83 -41.31
CA ILE A 170 27.13 -4.41 -40.51
C ILE A 170 27.74 -3.36 -39.56
N TRP A 171 27.79 -2.11 -40.00
CA TRP A 171 28.34 -1.00 -39.21
C TRP A 171 27.56 -0.72 -37.92
N VAL A 172 26.26 -1.08 -37.84
CA VAL A 172 25.42 -0.90 -36.64
C VAL A 172 25.97 -1.71 -35.48
N TRP A 173 26.42 -2.94 -35.75
CA TRP A 173 26.85 -3.92 -34.75
C TRP A 173 28.37 -4.00 -34.57
N ARG A 174 29.15 -3.27 -35.39
CA ARG A 174 30.62 -3.32 -35.35
C ARG A 174 31.16 -2.74 -34.04
N VAL A 175 32.07 -3.47 -33.37
CA VAL A 175 32.83 -2.96 -32.21
C VAL A 175 34.06 -2.18 -32.70
N GLY A 176 34.36 -1.02 -32.12
CA GLY A 176 35.46 -0.15 -32.54
C GLY A 176 35.66 1.05 -31.61
N SER A 177 36.35 2.11 -32.06
CA SER A 177 36.46 3.36 -31.29
C SER A 177 35.08 3.98 -31.05
N ALA A 178 34.90 4.62 -29.88
CA ALA A 178 33.65 5.30 -29.52
C ALA A 178 33.18 6.19 -30.70
N PRO A 179 31.88 6.14 -31.09
CA PRO A 179 30.73 5.72 -30.29
C PRO A 179 30.09 4.38 -30.74
N ARG A 180 30.89 3.34 -31.03
CA ARG A 180 30.39 2.00 -31.42
C ARG A 180 30.50 1.00 -30.26
N PRO A 181 29.56 0.05 -30.08
CA PRO A 181 28.46 -0.33 -30.98
C PRO A 181 27.17 0.49 -30.76
N LEU A 182 26.47 0.81 -31.86
CA LEU A 182 25.32 1.73 -31.87
C LEU A 182 24.11 1.28 -31.02
N PRO A 183 23.73 -0.01 -30.97
CA PRO A 183 22.63 -0.49 -30.12
C PRO A 183 22.80 -0.11 -28.64
N VAL A 184 24.02 -0.22 -28.11
CA VAL A 184 24.31 0.08 -26.70
C VAL A 184 24.18 1.57 -26.43
N LEU A 185 24.73 2.41 -27.32
CA LEU A 185 24.60 3.85 -27.22
C LEU A 185 23.13 4.30 -27.28
N LEU A 186 22.38 3.74 -28.22
CA LEU A 186 20.97 4.05 -28.41
C LEU A 186 20.14 3.68 -27.18
N MET A 187 20.37 2.48 -26.62
CA MET A 187 19.76 2.06 -25.35
C MET A 187 20.11 3.04 -24.23
N LEU A 188 21.38 3.38 -24.04
CA LEU A 188 21.80 4.30 -22.97
C LEU A 188 21.19 5.69 -23.13
N LEU A 189 21.15 6.22 -24.36
CA LEU A 189 20.52 7.50 -24.67
C LEU A 189 19.02 7.47 -24.33
N ILE A 190 18.33 6.39 -24.66
CA ILE A 190 16.91 6.19 -24.34
C ILE A 190 16.70 6.12 -22.82
N PHE A 191 17.55 5.42 -22.06
CA PHE A 191 17.43 5.38 -20.60
C PHE A 191 17.75 6.72 -19.92
N ILE A 192 18.72 7.47 -20.44
CA ILE A 192 19.01 8.84 -20.00
C ILE A 192 17.79 9.74 -20.28
N GLY A 193 17.23 9.66 -21.48
CA GLY A 193 16.02 10.37 -21.88
C GLY A 193 14.82 10.00 -21.01
N LEU A 194 14.61 8.71 -20.75
CA LEU A 194 13.55 8.21 -19.89
C LEU A 194 13.73 8.69 -18.44
N ALA A 195 14.95 8.62 -17.88
CA ALA A 195 15.25 9.12 -16.55
C ALA A 195 14.96 10.62 -16.44
N TYR A 196 15.29 11.39 -17.48
CA TYR A 196 14.96 12.81 -17.57
C TYR A 196 13.44 13.03 -17.65
N VAL A 197 12.73 12.27 -18.49
CA VAL A 197 11.27 12.36 -18.64
C VAL A 197 10.57 12.05 -17.31
N LEU A 198 10.95 10.97 -16.64
CA LEU A 198 10.38 10.55 -15.35
C LEU A 198 10.61 11.58 -14.24
N ARG A 199 11.77 12.24 -14.22
CA ARG A 199 12.12 13.20 -13.16
C ARG A 199 11.65 14.62 -13.43
N ASN A 200 11.73 15.07 -14.68
CA ASN A 200 11.63 16.49 -15.03
C ASN A 200 10.45 16.83 -15.96
N ALA A 201 9.98 15.89 -16.80
CA ALA A 201 8.92 16.18 -17.77
C ALA A 201 7.51 16.02 -17.19
N LYS A 202 6.54 16.70 -17.81
CA LYS A 202 5.11 16.57 -17.49
C LYS A 202 4.62 15.13 -17.66
N LEU A 203 5.02 14.47 -18.75
CA LEU A 203 4.70 13.08 -19.04
C LEU A 203 5.07 12.14 -17.87
N GLY A 204 6.27 12.29 -17.30
CA GLY A 204 6.71 11.49 -16.15
C GLY A 204 5.88 11.74 -14.89
N ARG A 205 5.72 13.02 -14.49
CA ARG A 205 4.92 13.38 -13.30
C ARG A 205 3.48 12.89 -13.40
N TYR A 206 2.86 13.03 -14.58
CA TYR A 206 1.49 12.58 -14.80
C TYR A 206 1.40 11.07 -14.94
N ALA A 207 2.40 10.39 -15.49
CA ALA A 207 2.42 8.92 -15.50
C ALA A 207 2.40 8.35 -14.08
N PHE A 208 3.21 8.89 -13.16
CA PHE A 208 3.18 8.51 -11.75
C PHE A 208 1.84 8.84 -11.08
N ALA A 209 1.26 10.01 -11.34
CA ALA A 209 -0.04 10.39 -10.79
C ALA A 209 -1.17 9.47 -11.27
N ILE A 210 -1.20 9.15 -12.56
CA ILE A 210 -2.18 8.24 -13.18
C ILE A 210 -2.08 6.84 -12.56
N GLY A 211 -0.87 6.29 -12.44
CA GLY A 211 -0.69 4.97 -11.84
C GLY A 211 -0.91 4.91 -10.32
N GLY A 212 -0.83 6.04 -9.62
CA GLY A 212 -1.18 6.10 -8.20
C GLY A 212 -2.70 6.07 -7.98
N ASN A 213 -3.42 6.97 -8.65
CA ASN A 213 -4.88 6.96 -8.70
C ASN A 213 -5.37 7.79 -9.90
N GLU A 214 -5.84 7.10 -10.92
CA GLU A 214 -6.30 7.70 -12.17
C GLU A 214 -7.48 8.67 -11.97
N THR A 215 -8.44 8.32 -11.10
CA THR A 215 -9.60 9.14 -10.80
C THR A 215 -9.17 10.47 -10.16
N VAL A 216 -8.26 10.41 -9.19
CA VAL A 216 -7.72 11.62 -8.53
C VAL A 216 -6.91 12.45 -9.51
N ALA A 217 -6.10 11.83 -10.38
CA ALA A 217 -5.36 12.56 -11.41
C ALA A 217 -6.30 13.33 -12.36
N ARG A 218 -7.42 12.71 -12.76
CA ARG A 218 -8.45 13.34 -13.60
C ARG A 218 -9.11 14.54 -12.90
N LEU A 219 -9.49 14.38 -11.63
CA LEU A 219 -10.06 15.46 -10.81
C LEU A 219 -9.06 16.62 -10.58
N ALA A 220 -7.76 16.32 -10.53
CA ALA A 220 -6.69 17.32 -10.45
C ALA A 220 -6.39 18.02 -11.79
N GLY A 221 -7.21 17.80 -12.83
CA GLY A 221 -7.08 18.45 -14.14
C GLY A 221 -6.04 17.84 -15.07
N VAL A 222 -5.53 16.64 -14.78
CA VAL A 222 -4.61 15.93 -15.68
C VAL A 222 -5.39 15.35 -16.85
N ASN A 223 -4.97 15.64 -18.08
CA ASN A 223 -5.52 15.00 -19.29
C ASN A 223 -5.01 13.56 -19.41
N VAL A 224 -5.62 12.65 -18.64
CA VAL A 224 -5.25 11.24 -18.56
C VAL A 224 -5.24 10.59 -19.95
N THR A 225 -6.25 10.87 -20.76
CA THR A 225 -6.41 10.35 -22.13
C THR A 225 -5.16 10.62 -22.96
N TRP A 226 -4.73 11.88 -23.03
CA TRP A 226 -3.58 12.27 -23.83
C TRP A 226 -2.27 11.62 -23.35
N TYR A 227 -2.03 11.60 -22.03
CA TYR A 227 -0.78 11.05 -21.50
C TYR A 227 -0.71 9.53 -21.63
N LYS A 228 -1.83 8.80 -21.45
CA LYS A 228 -1.87 7.35 -21.72
C LYS A 228 -1.63 7.05 -23.20
N ILE A 229 -2.23 7.80 -24.13
CA ILE A 229 -1.96 7.65 -25.57
C ILE A 229 -0.46 7.82 -25.88
N GLN A 230 0.18 8.85 -25.32
CA GLN A 230 1.62 9.07 -25.49
C GLN A 230 2.46 7.91 -24.94
N VAL A 231 2.07 7.35 -23.80
CA VAL A 231 2.77 6.21 -23.17
C VAL A 231 2.73 4.96 -24.06
N TYR A 232 1.56 4.56 -24.57
CA TYR A 232 1.45 3.40 -25.46
C TYR A 232 2.11 3.63 -26.82
N MET A 233 2.02 4.84 -27.36
CA MET A 233 2.73 5.24 -28.58
C MET A 233 4.25 5.10 -28.41
N LEU A 234 4.80 5.59 -27.30
CA LEU A 234 6.23 5.50 -27.02
C LEU A 234 6.66 4.05 -26.76
N SER A 235 5.83 3.25 -26.07
CA SER A 235 6.05 1.81 -25.89
C SER A 235 6.19 1.09 -27.24
N SER A 236 5.21 1.29 -28.13
CA SER A 236 5.24 0.67 -29.46
C SER A 236 6.37 1.20 -30.33
N LEU A 237 6.74 2.49 -30.22
CA LEU A 237 7.89 3.06 -30.91
C LEU A 237 9.21 2.40 -30.47
N MET A 238 9.39 2.18 -29.15
CA MET A 238 10.55 1.47 -28.61
C MET A 238 10.57 0.01 -29.08
N ALA A 239 9.43 -0.66 -29.08
CA ALA A 239 9.28 -2.01 -29.63
C ALA A 239 9.67 -2.08 -31.12
N GLY A 240 9.18 -1.14 -31.93
CA GLY A 240 9.53 -1.01 -33.33
C GLY A 240 11.03 -0.80 -33.54
N LEU A 241 11.64 0.09 -32.75
CA LEU A 241 13.08 0.35 -32.80
C LEU A 241 13.90 -0.91 -32.45
N ALA A 242 13.49 -1.66 -31.43
CA ALA A 242 14.10 -2.95 -31.11
C ALA A 242 13.94 -3.97 -32.26
N GLY A 243 12.78 -3.98 -32.94
CA GLY A 243 12.53 -4.77 -34.14
C GLY A 243 13.49 -4.45 -35.29
N ILE A 244 13.74 -3.16 -35.55
CA ILE A 244 14.74 -2.71 -36.53
C ILE A 244 16.14 -3.19 -36.15
N LEU A 245 16.53 -3.06 -34.87
CA LEU A 245 17.83 -3.56 -34.42
C LEU A 245 17.95 -5.07 -34.66
N LEU A 246 16.94 -5.86 -34.28
CA LEU A 246 16.94 -7.31 -34.53
C LEU A 246 17.02 -7.64 -36.02
N MET A 247 16.27 -6.92 -36.86
CA MET A 247 16.34 -7.06 -38.33
C MET A 247 17.76 -6.83 -38.85
N THR A 248 18.40 -5.72 -38.46
CA THR A 248 19.76 -5.40 -38.89
C THR A 248 20.80 -6.39 -38.38
N ARG A 249 20.53 -7.06 -37.24
CA ARG A 249 21.42 -8.08 -36.67
C ARG A 249 21.37 -9.39 -37.44
N LEU A 250 20.17 -9.78 -37.87
CA LEU A 250 19.92 -11.05 -38.55
C LEU A 250 19.94 -10.90 -40.08
N GLU A 251 20.01 -9.67 -40.60
CA GLU A 251 19.86 -9.32 -42.02
C GLU A 251 18.54 -9.84 -42.64
N ILE A 252 17.52 -10.06 -41.81
CA ILE A 252 16.18 -10.52 -42.22
C ILE A 252 15.11 -9.90 -41.32
N GLY A 253 13.99 -9.49 -41.91
CA GLY A 253 12.75 -9.16 -41.22
C GLY A 253 11.89 -10.41 -41.05
N THR A 254 11.50 -10.73 -39.81
CA THR A 254 10.65 -11.89 -39.51
C THR A 254 9.66 -11.56 -38.40
N TYR A 255 8.47 -12.18 -38.44
CA TYR A 255 7.42 -11.99 -37.44
C TYR A 255 7.81 -12.50 -36.05
N THR A 256 8.83 -13.35 -35.95
CA THR A 256 9.36 -13.88 -34.68
C THR A 256 10.36 -12.92 -34.00
N ASN A 257 10.76 -11.83 -34.66
CA ASN A 257 11.64 -10.84 -34.04
C ASN A 257 10.95 -10.23 -32.81
N GLY A 258 11.55 -10.44 -31.63
CA GLY A 258 11.01 -9.93 -30.37
C GLY A 258 9.88 -10.77 -29.77
N GLU A 259 9.63 -11.99 -30.27
CA GLU A 259 8.53 -12.86 -29.78
C GLU A 259 8.57 -13.11 -28.26
N SER A 260 9.76 -13.19 -27.66
CA SER A 260 9.93 -13.36 -26.22
C SER A 260 9.83 -12.06 -25.41
N TYR A 261 9.84 -10.89 -26.05
CA TYR A 261 9.95 -9.59 -25.37
C TYR A 261 8.75 -9.16 -24.54
N PRO A 262 7.48 -9.57 -24.81
CA PRO A 262 6.36 -9.21 -23.95
C PRO A 262 6.58 -9.63 -22.49
N LEU A 263 6.88 -10.90 -22.26
CA LEU A 263 7.09 -11.42 -20.90
C LEU A 263 8.43 -10.95 -20.31
N LEU A 264 9.51 -10.93 -21.11
CA LEU A 264 10.82 -10.49 -20.66
C LEU A 264 10.87 -9.01 -20.26
N SER A 265 10.14 -8.15 -20.97
CA SER A 265 10.12 -6.72 -20.67
C SER A 265 9.37 -6.45 -19.37
N ILE A 266 8.20 -7.08 -19.16
CA ILE A 266 7.47 -7.02 -17.89
C ILE A 266 8.36 -7.53 -16.76
N ALA A 267 8.99 -8.68 -16.95
CA ALA A 267 9.90 -9.28 -15.98
C ALA A 267 11.00 -8.29 -15.57
N ALA A 268 11.71 -7.70 -16.55
CA ALA A 268 12.79 -6.77 -16.29
C ALA A 268 12.33 -5.53 -15.52
N VAL A 269 11.18 -4.97 -15.87
CA VAL A 269 10.63 -3.77 -15.21
C VAL A 269 10.25 -4.06 -13.76
N VAL A 270 9.61 -5.20 -13.50
CA VAL A 270 9.18 -5.63 -12.15
C VAL A 270 10.37 -6.02 -11.28
N ILE A 271 11.31 -6.80 -11.82
CA ILE A 271 12.59 -7.12 -11.16
C ILE A 271 13.37 -5.83 -10.87
N GLY A 272 13.30 -4.86 -11.78
CA GLY A 272 13.86 -3.52 -11.59
C GLY A 272 13.19 -2.68 -10.50
N GLY A 273 12.15 -3.18 -9.83
CA GLY A 273 11.48 -2.53 -8.70
C GLY A 273 10.34 -1.59 -9.09
N THR A 274 9.81 -1.69 -10.31
CA THR A 274 8.62 -0.94 -10.72
C THR A 274 7.35 -1.72 -10.34
N SER A 275 6.37 -1.03 -9.77
CA SER A 275 5.11 -1.60 -9.28
C SER A 275 4.19 -2.01 -10.44
N LEU A 276 3.71 -3.26 -10.45
CA LEU A 276 2.69 -3.72 -11.40
C LEU A 276 1.35 -2.99 -11.27
N ARG A 277 1.06 -2.40 -10.11
CA ARG A 277 -0.15 -1.60 -9.89
C ARG A 277 -0.02 -0.17 -10.44
N GLY A 278 1.18 0.24 -10.85
CA GLY A 278 1.48 1.62 -11.21
C GLY A 278 1.90 2.48 -10.03
N GLY A 279 2.19 3.76 -10.31
CA GLY A 279 2.46 4.81 -9.33
C GLY A 279 3.90 4.85 -8.77
N SER A 280 4.72 3.82 -9.03
CA SER A 280 6.12 3.79 -8.60
C SER A 280 7.01 3.03 -9.58
N GLY A 281 8.26 3.47 -9.73
CA GLY A 281 9.21 2.90 -10.68
C GLY A 281 10.43 3.78 -10.93
N SER A 282 11.45 3.23 -11.58
CA SER A 282 12.64 3.99 -11.97
C SER A 282 13.25 3.46 -13.28
N ALA A 283 13.72 4.37 -14.13
CA ALA A 283 14.40 4.02 -15.38
C ALA A 283 15.63 3.13 -15.12
N TRP A 284 16.49 3.53 -14.18
CA TRP A 284 17.71 2.80 -13.87
C TRP A 284 17.43 1.43 -13.25
N GLY A 285 16.39 1.31 -12.41
CA GLY A 285 15.95 0.02 -11.89
C GLY A 285 15.56 -0.94 -13.01
N SER A 286 14.74 -0.49 -13.96
CA SER A 286 14.34 -1.31 -15.11
C SER A 286 15.54 -1.70 -16.00
N LEU A 287 16.54 -0.83 -16.18
CA LEU A 287 17.78 -1.18 -16.88
C LEU A 287 18.55 -2.30 -16.17
N TRP A 288 18.69 -2.20 -14.84
CA TRP A 288 19.33 -3.25 -14.05
C TRP A 288 18.56 -4.57 -14.12
N GLY A 289 17.23 -4.53 -14.16
CA GLY A 289 16.40 -5.71 -14.37
C GLY A 289 16.62 -6.35 -15.74
N ALA A 290 16.72 -5.55 -16.81
CA ALA A 290 17.02 -6.06 -18.15
C ALA A 290 18.42 -6.70 -18.22
N LEU A 291 19.41 -6.07 -17.60
CA LEU A 291 20.77 -6.60 -17.48
C LEU A 291 20.77 -7.94 -16.74
N LEU A 292 20.08 -8.01 -15.61
CA LEU A 292 19.97 -9.22 -14.81
C LEU A 292 19.37 -10.38 -15.62
N LEU A 293 18.28 -10.16 -16.34
CA LEU A 293 17.65 -11.21 -17.15
C LEU A 293 18.57 -11.75 -18.24
N ILE A 294 19.27 -10.87 -18.96
CA ILE A 294 20.17 -11.30 -20.04
C ILE A 294 21.44 -11.96 -19.48
N MET A 295 21.90 -11.54 -18.29
CA MET A 295 23.00 -12.20 -17.60
C MET A 295 22.62 -13.61 -17.13
N VAL A 296 21.39 -13.81 -16.63
CA VAL A 296 20.86 -15.15 -16.32
C VAL A 296 20.85 -16.01 -17.57
N ASP A 297 20.28 -15.52 -18.67
CA ASP A 297 20.19 -16.26 -19.94
C ASP A 297 21.58 -16.61 -20.52
N THR A 298 22.53 -15.67 -20.43
CA THR A 298 23.93 -15.91 -20.83
C THR A 298 24.60 -16.95 -19.93
N GLY A 299 24.30 -16.91 -18.64
CA GLY A 299 24.82 -17.85 -17.66
C GLY A 299 24.36 -19.27 -17.80
N LEU A 300 23.07 -19.46 -18.03
CA LEU A 300 22.50 -20.78 -18.31
C LEU A 300 23.18 -21.41 -19.52
N GLY A 301 23.50 -20.60 -20.54
CA GLY A 301 24.29 -21.03 -21.69
C GLY A 301 25.71 -21.47 -21.34
N ILE A 302 26.43 -20.72 -20.49
CA ILE A 302 27.79 -21.07 -20.04
C ILE A 302 27.78 -22.37 -19.22
N LEU A 303 26.78 -22.56 -18.37
CA LEU A 303 26.60 -23.76 -17.56
C LEU A 303 26.12 -24.97 -18.37
N ASN A 304 25.99 -24.82 -19.69
CA ASN A 304 25.50 -25.84 -20.61
C ASN A 304 24.12 -26.42 -20.21
N ILE A 305 23.33 -25.61 -19.49
CA ILE A 305 21.94 -25.93 -19.16
C ILE A 305 21.14 -25.68 -20.43
N SER A 306 20.29 -26.64 -20.80
CA SER A 306 19.46 -26.51 -21.99
C SER A 306 18.67 -25.19 -21.97
N ALA A 307 18.69 -24.47 -23.10
CA ALA A 307 17.95 -23.22 -23.29
C ALA A 307 16.43 -23.37 -23.05
N LEU A 308 15.91 -24.62 -23.09
CA LEU A 308 14.54 -24.96 -22.73
C LEU A 308 14.17 -24.55 -21.30
N TRP A 309 15.13 -24.53 -20.37
CA TRP A 309 14.92 -24.11 -18.99
C TRP A 309 14.94 -22.58 -18.80
N SER A 310 15.47 -21.81 -19.76
CA SER A 310 15.60 -20.35 -19.64
C SER A 310 14.24 -19.69 -19.38
N THR A 311 13.22 -20.09 -20.13
CA THR A 311 11.85 -19.59 -19.95
C THR A 311 11.28 -19.91 -18.57
N ALA A 312 11.53 -21.12 -18.04
CA ALA A 312 11.06 -21.53 -16.72
C ALA A 312 11.77 -20.77 -15.59
N VAL A 313 13.09 -20.59 -15.69
CA VAL A 313 13.90 -19.84 -14.71
C VAL A 313 13.46 -18.38 -14.68
N ILE A 314 13.25 -17.76 -15.85
CA ILE A 314 12.80 -16.38 -15.94
C ILE A 314 11.39 -16.24 -15.35
N GLY A 315 10.47 -17.15 -15.68
CA GLY A 315 9.11 -17.16 -15.10
C GLY A 315 9.13 -17.27 -13.57
N GLY A 316 9.97 -18.16 -13.02
CA GLY A 316 10.18 -18.28 -11.58
C GLY A 316 10.73 -17.00 -10.95
N LEU A 317 11.67 -16.33 -11.61
CA LEU A 317 12.25 -15.07 -11.14
C LEU A 317 11.21 -13.94 -11.08
N VAL A 318 10.32 -13.86 -12.07
CA VAL A 318 9.19 -12.91 -12.06
C VAL A 318 8.25 -13.19 -10.91
N LEU A 319 7.90 -14.45 -10.68
CA LEU A 319 7.03 -14.84 -9.57
C LEU A 319 7.65 -14.43 -8.22
N LEU A 320 8.94 -14.69 -8.03
CA LEU A 320 9.67 -14.26 -6.83
C LEU A 320 9.70 -12.75 -6.66
N ALA A 321 9.91 -11.99 -7.75
CA ALA A 321 9.88 -10.53 -7.71
C ALA A 321 8.48 -10.00 -7.35
N ALA A 322 7.42 -10.59 -7.91
CA ALA A 322 6.04 -10.24 -7.60
C ALA A 322 5.65 -10.56 -6.15
N LEU A 323 6.08 -11.71 -5.63
CA LEU A 323 5.89 -12.07 -4.22
C LEU A 323 6.61 -11.10 -3.29
N ALA A 324 7.85 -10.73 -3.63
CA ALA A 324 8.61 -9.74 -2.86
C ALA A 324 7.94 -8.34 -2.88
N ASP A 325 7.36 -7.91 -4.00
CA ASP A 325 6.58 -6.66 -4.07
C ASP A 325 5.31 -6.75 -3.19
N ALA A 326 4.59 -7.86 -3.25
CA ALA A 326 3.38 -8.08 -2.44
C ALA A 326 3.67 -8.04 -0.93
N GLU A 327 4.78 -8.63 -0.48
CA GLU A 327 5.18 -8.56 0.93
C GLU A 327 5.67 -7.18 1.37
N ARG A 328 6.46 -6.48 0.53
CA ARG A 328 6.91 -5.10 0.84
C ARG A 328 5.73 -4.17 1.06
N ARG A 329 4.65 -4.33 0.30
CA ARG A 329 3.41 -3.56 0.47
C ARG A 329 2.72 -3.84 1.78
N LYS A 330 2.53 -5.13 2.14
CA LYS A 330 1.94 -5.49 3.45
C LYS A 330 2.73 -4.86 4.58
N ALA A 331 4.06 -4.82 4.49
CA ALA A 331 4.91 -4.14 5.46
C ALA A 331 4.81 -2.60 5.41
N GLN A 332 4.58 -1.99 4.24
CA GLN A 332 4.45 -0.55 4.07
C GLN A 332 3.08 -0.01 4.51
N GLU A 333 1.99 -0.72 4.24
CA GLU A 333 0.64 -0.39 4.72
C GLU A 333 0.56 -0.43 6.24
N VAL A 334 1.34 -1.32 6.89
CA VAL A 334 1.50 -1.39 8.35
C VAL A 334 2.36 -0.23 8.90
N SER A 335 3.10 0.49 8.05
CA SER A 335 4.06 1.52 8.46
C SER A 335 3.63 2.96 8.18
N LEU A 336 2.42 3.21 7.68
CA LEU A 336 1.90 4.58 7.60
C LEU A 336 1.76 5.11 9.03
N PRO A 337 2.56 6.10 9.46
CA PRO A 337 2.32 6.72 10.74
C PRO A 337 0.98 7.44 10.60
N ILE A 338 -0.04 6.93 11.29
CA ILE A 338 -1.21 7.71 11.61
C ILE A 338 -0.65 8.92 12.36
N ARG A 339 -0.53 10.07 11.68
CA ARG A 339 -0.50 11.34 12.39
C ARG A 339 -1.83 11.34 13.12
N THR A 340 -1.79 11.09 14.42
CA THR A 340 -2.84 11.47 15.34
C THR A 340 -3.19 12.90 14.96
N ALA A 341 -4.35 13.09 14.33
CA ALA A 341 -4.82 14.43 14.07
C ALA A 341 -4.86 15.11 15.44
N GLU A 342 -4.20 16.25 15.59
CA GLU A 342 -4.36 17.04 16.82
C GLU A 342 -5.87 17.21 17.05
N PRO A 343 -6.37 16.95 18.27
CA PRO A 343 -7.79 16.98 18.54
C PRO A 343 -8.33 18.36 18.19
N LEU A 344 -9.21 18.40 17.18
CA LEU A 344 -10.07 19.57 16.94
C LEU A 344 -10.89 19.75 18.21
N ALA A 345 -10.82 20.95 18.78
CA ALA A 345 -11.55 21.36 19.98
C ALA A 345 -13.06 21.11 19.81
N THR A 346 -13.49 19.92 20.20
CA THR A 346 -14.87 19.49 20.33
C THR A 346 -14.95 18.75 21.65
N ASP A 347 -15.96 19.03 22.46
CA ASP A 347 -16.06 18.62 23.88
C ASP A 347 -16.20 17.08 24.11
N SER A 348 -16.11 16.25 23.06
CA SER A 348 -16.12 14.78 23.12
C SER A 348 -15.09 14.16 22.18
N TYR A 349 -14.15 13.40 22.74
CA TYR A 349 -13.16 12.63 21.98
C TYR A 349 -13.81 11.53 21.11
N VAL A 350 -14.95 10.97 21.57
CA VAL A 350 -15.76 9.99 20.82
C VAL A 350 -16.24 10.60 19.50
N LEU A 351 -16.77 11.82 19.53
CA LEU A 351 -17.26 12.52 18.34
C LEU A 351 -16.13 12.79 17.34
N HIS A 352 -14.92 13.07 17.81
CA HIS A 352 -13.74 13.25 16.94
C HIS A 352 -13.36 11.96 16.20
N ILE A 353 -13.32 10.83 16.92
CA ILE A 353 -13.04 9.52 16.33
C ILE A 353 -14.13 9.15 15.33
N TYR A 354 -15.39 9.36 15.69
CA TYR A 354 -16.52 9.09 14.82
C TYR A 354 -16.53 9.96 13.55
N ALA A 355 -16.22 11.26 13.65
CA ALA A 355 -16.08 12.14 12.50
C ALA A 355 -14.96 11.68 11.54
N THR A 356 -13.85 11.21 12.11
CA THR A 356 -12.72 10.68 11.34
C THR A 356 -13.10 9.38 10.62
N LEU A 357 -13.74 8.45 11.32
CA LEU A 357 -14.30 7.21 10.77
C LEU A 357 -15.23 7.50 9.60
N ARG A 358 -16.20 8.40 9.79
CA ARG A 358 -17.15 8.80 8.74
C ARG A 358 -16.46 9.33 7.50
N ARG A 359 -15.41 10.16 7.66
CA ARG A 359 -14.62 10.67 6.52
C ARG A 359 -13.95 9.53 5.75
N MET A 360 -13.29 8.60 6.44
CA MET A 360 -12.60 7.47 5.78
C MET A 360 -13.57 6.51 5.10
N ILE A 361 -14.71 6.22 5.72
CA ILE A 361 -15.75 5.37 5.13
C ILE A 361 -16.29 6.02 3.86
N ARG A 362 -16.57 7.31 3.87
CA ARG A 362 -17.01 8.05 2.68
C ARG A 362 -15.96 7.98 1.57
N GLU A 363 -14.69 8.18 1.89
CA GLU A 363 -13.59 8.17 0.90
C GLU A 363 -13.29 6.76 0.34
N ARG A 364 -13.41 5.71 1.15
CA ARG A 364 -13.00 4.34 0.78
C ARG A 364 -14.14 3.45 0.32
N LEU A 365 -15.35 3.66 0.82
CA LEU A 365 -16.53 2.81 0.58
C LEU A 365 -17.67 3.56 -0.13
N ALA A 366 -17.49 4.85 -0.46
CA ALA A 366 -18.48 5.67 -1.14
C ALA A 366 -19.88 5.68 -0.48
N CYS A 367 -19.93 5.42 0.83
CA CYS A 367 -21.15 5.46 1.63
C CYS A 367 -21.22 6.78 2.40
N GLU A 368 -22.30 7.53 2.23
CA GLU A 368 -22.44 8.89 2.80
C GLU A 368 -23.05 8.91 4.20
N HIS A 369 -23.87 7.90 4.51
CA HIS A 369 -24.60 7.80 5.77
C HIS A 369 -24.05 6.68 6.62
N THR A 370 -23.52 7.07 7.78
CA THR A 370 -22.93 6.17 8.77
C THR A 370 -23.53 6.49 10.12
N ARG A 371 -23.88 5.48 10.92
CA ARG A 371 -24.29 5.63 12.32
C ARG A 371 -23.40 4.81 13.23
N LEU A 372 -23.05 5.39 14.37
CA LEU A 372 -22.27 4.71 15.39
C LEU A 372 -23.14 4.49 16.63
N TYR A 373 -23.18 3.25 17.07
CA TYR A 373 -23.87 2.82 18.26
C TYR A 373 -22.84 2.29 19.25
N LEU A 374 -22.86 2.75 20.50
CA LEU A 374 -21.93 2.29 21.54
C LEU A 374 -22.71 1.62 22.66
N VAL A 375 -22.16 0.53 23.19
CA VAL A 375 -22.77 -0.22 24.29
C VAL A 375 -22.39 0.45 25.62
N ASP A 376 -23.38 0.79 26.43
CA ASP A 376 -23.15 1.23 27.80
C ASP A 376 -22.73 0.04 28.66
N ARG A 377 -21.57 0.12 29.31
CA ARG A 377 -21.03 -0.96 30.15
C ARG A 377 -21.83 -1.20 31.43
N GLU A 378 -22.58 -0.21 31.89
CA GLU A 378 -23.35 -0.29 33.14
C GLU A 378 -24.73 -0.90 32.89
N THR A 379 -25.42 -0.45 31.85
CA THR A 379 -26.79 -0.90 31.57
C THR A 379 -26.86 -2.00 30.50
N GLY A 380 -25.84 -2.14 29.66
CA GLY A 380 -25.86 -3.00 28.47
C GLY A 380 -26.63 -2.40 27.30
N ASP A 381 -27.15 -1.17 27.44
CA ASP A 381 -27.95 -0.54 26.39
C ASP A 381 -27.09 -0.05 25.22
N ILE A 382 -27.69 -0.06 24.03
CA ILE A 382 -27.07 0.48 22.82
C ILE A 382 -27.48 1.94 22.65
N ILE A 383 -26.48 2.84 22.65
CA ILE A 383 -26.66 4.29 22.57
C ILE A 383 -26.15 4.81 21.22
N GLU A 384 -27.05 5.40 20.42
CA GLU A 384 -26.68 6.08 19.17
C GLU A 384 -25.89 7.35 19.47
N GLN A 385 -24.74 7.51 18.81
CA GLN A 385 -23.91 8.70 18.90
C GLN A 385 -24.34 9.69 17.81
N GLY A 386 -24.97 10.80 18.23
CA GLY A 386 -25.35 11.90 17.35
C GLY A 386 -24.21 12.87 17.02
N LEU A 387 -24.51 13.97 16.33
CA LEU A 387 -23.53 15.02 16.00
C LEU A 387 -23.30 16.01 17.16
N SER A 388 -24.16 15.96 18.20
CA SER A 388 -24.01 16.66 19.47
C SER A 388 -24.17 15.67 20.64
N LYS A 389 -23.64 16.01 21.83
CA LYS A 389 -23.84 15.22 23.05
C LYS A 389 -25.32 15.09 23.44
N ASP A 390 -26.13 16.08 23.08
CA ASP A 390 -27.56 16.13 23.38
C ASP A 390 -28.41 15.26 22.43
N ASP A 391 -27.84 14.81 21.31
CA ASP A 391 -28.54 14.01 20.28
C ASP A 391 -28.48 12.49 20.54
N ARG A 392 -28.12 12.06 21.75
CA ARG A 392 -28.02 10.63 22.10
C ARG A 392 -29.40 10.01 22.25
N ALA A 393 -29.63 8.89 21.57
CA ALA A 393 -30.86 8.12 21.65
C ALA A 393 -30.58 6.67 22.05
N ILE A 394 -31.37 6.15 22.99
CA ILE A 394 -31.33 4.73 23.36
C ILE A 394 -32.16 3.95 22.35
N ILE A 395 -31.57 2.91 21.77
CA ILE A 395 -32.26 2.06 20.80
C ILE A 395 -32.79 0.81 21.50
N ASP A 396 -34.09 0.79 21.80
CA ASP A 396 -34.71 -0.35 22.49
C ASP A 396 -35.38 -1.36 21.54
N GLN A 397 -35.62 -1.00 20.28
CA GLN A 397 -36.35 -1.86 19.35
C GLN A 397 -35.58 -3.15 19.01
N ALA A 398 -36.10 -4.30 19.44
CA ALA A 398 -35.46 -5.62 19.24
C ALA A 398 -35.25 -6.00 17.76
N GLN A 399 -36.04 -5.42 16.86
CA GLN A 399 -35.92 -5.61 15.41
C GLN A 399 -34.89 -4.68 14.76
N HIS A 400 -34.27 -3.74 15.51
CA HIS A 400 -33.30 -2.82 14.95
C HIS A 400 -32.03 -3.55 14.47
N ILE A 401 -31.51 -3.24 13.28
CA ILE A 401 -30.31 -3.90 12.72
C ILE A 401 -29.11 -3.88 13.68
N ALA A 402 -28.90 -2.76 14.39
CA ALA A 402 -27.85 -2.66 15.41
C ALA A 402 -28.06 -3.61 16.59
N LYS A 403 -29.30 -3.79 17.06
CA LYS A 403 -29.64 -4.71 18.15
C LYS A 403 -29.58 -6.17 17.71
N HIS A 404 -29.85 -6.44 16.43
CA HIS A 404 -29.62 -7.77 15.85
C HIS A 404 -28.13 -8.13 15.85
N VAL A 405 -27.28 -7.25 15.30
CA VAL A 405 -25.82 -7.45 15.24
C VAL A 405 -25.19 -7.51 16.62
N GLU A 406 -25.71 -6.76 17.59
CA GLU A 406 -25.26 -6.86 18.98
C GLU A 406 -25.49 -8.24 19.59
N ARG A 407 -26.67 -8.84 19.35
CA ARG A 407 -27.00 -10.17 19.86
C ARG A 407 -26.28 -11.29 19.12
N THR A 408 -26.09 -11.18 17.82
CA THR A 408 -25.45 -12.23 17.02
C THR A 408 -23.93 -12.13 16.99
N GLN A 409 -23.37 -10.96 17.32
CA GLN A 409 -21.95 -10.62 17.16
C GLN A 409 -21.41 -10.93 15.75
N SER A 410 -22.29 -10.87 14.75
CA SER A 410 -21.96 -11.15 13.35
C SER A 410 -22.46 -10.03 12.44
N PRO A 411 -21.73 -9.69 11.36
CA PRO A 411 -22.19 -8.69 10.40
C PRO A 411 -23.54 -9.07 9.81
N HIS A 412 -24.40 -8.07 9.59
CA HIS A 412 -25.69 -8.26 8.95
C HIS A 412 -25.96 -7.12 7.96
N TRP A 413 -26.56 -7.43 6.81
CA TRP A 413 -26.93 -6.40 5.84
C TRP A 413 -28.31 -6.67 5.25
N ILE A 414 -29.01 -5.57 5.01
CA ILE A 414 -30.31 -5.52 4.37
C ILE A 414 -30.11 -4.98 2.96
N ASN A 415 -30.41 -5.81 1.97
CA ASN A 415 -30.24 -5.46 0.57
C ASN A 415 -31.32 -4.53 0.03
N ASN A 416 -32.52 -4.57 0.62
CA ASN A 416 -33.63 -3.71 0.28
C ASN A 416 -34.53 -3.44 1.50
N LEU A 417 -34.46 -2.22 2.04
CA LEU A 417 -35.21 -1.79 3.22
C LEU A 417 -36.75 -1.81 3.00
N GLU A 418 -37.21 -1.75 1.75
CA GLU A 418 -38.64 -1.81 1.44
C GLU A 418 -39.21 -3.24 1.40
N GLN A 419 -38.35 -4.25 1.21
CA GLN A 419 -38.77 -5.64 1.00
C GLN A 419 -38.39 -6.56 2.16
N ASP A 420 -37.34 -6.23 2.91
CA ASP A 420 -36.88 -7.02 4.05
C ASP A 420 -37.49 -6.50 5.34
N HIS A 421 -38.51 -7.20 5.83
CA HIS A 421 -39.31 -6.79 7.00
C HIS A 421 -38.89 -7.52 8.30
N ALA A 422 -37.96 -8.46 8.24
CA ALA A 422 -37.58 -9.26 9.41
C ALA A 422 -36.70 -8.48 10.40
N ILE A 423 -35.79 -7.66 9.85
CA ILE A 423 -34.90 -6.76 10.59
C ILE A 423 -35.11 -5.37 10.01
N ILE A 424 -35.36 -4.40 10.89
CA ILE A 424 -35.74 -3.05 10.53
C ILE A 424 -34.57 -2.12 10.87
N THR A 425 -34.30 -1.14 10.03
CA THR A 425 -33.53 0.04 10.45
C THR A 425 -34.29 1.28 10.01
N ARG A 426 -34.20 2.34 10.80
CA ARG A 426 -34.82 3.61 10.43
C ARG A 426 -33.89 4.31 9.43
N PRO A 427 -34.27 4.50 8.16
CA PRO A 427 -33.42 5.22 7.23
C PRO A 427 -33.19 6.66 7.72
N VAL A 428 -31.96 7.18 7.56
CA VAL A 428 -31.64 8.57 7.91
C VAL A 428 -32.43 9.56 7.04
N HIS A 429 -32.63 9.20 5.77
CA HIS A 429 -33.40 9.95 4.78
C HIS A 429 -34.28 9.00 3.97
N ASP A 430 -35.39 9.51 3.45
CA ASP A 430 -36.41 8.71 2.74
C ASP A 430 -35.90 8.04 1.44
N ASP A 431 -34.74 8.44 0.93
CA ASP A 431 -34.11 7.93 -0.30
C ASP A 431 -33.17 6.74 -0.08
N LEU A 432 -32.90 6.34 1.18
CA LEU A 432 -32.01 5.23 1.51
C LEU A 432 -32.71 3.87 1.37
N LYS A 433 -32.03 2.93 0.71
CA LYS A 433 -32.61 1.64 0.27
C LYS A 433 -31.92 0.41 0.81
N ALA A 434 -30.71 0.51 1.34
CA ALA A 434 -29.96 -0.62 1.90
C ALA A 434 -29.20 -0.22 3.16
N ALA A 435 -28.91 -1.20 4.02
CA ALA A 435 -28.13 -1.01 5.24
C ALA A 435 -27.16 -2.16 5.51
N LEU A 436 -26.02 -1.88 6.14
CA LEU A 436 -25.04 -2.86 6.61
C LEU A 436 -24.60 -2.47 8.01
N ALA A 437 -24.68 -3.42 8.95
CA ALA A 437 -24.18 -3.24 10.31
C ALA A 437 -23.08 -4.26 10.61
N VAL A 438 -22.01 -3.79 11.25
CA VAL A 438 -20.84 -4.59 11.63
C VAL A 438 -20.58 -4.43 13.13
N PRO A 439 -20.34 -5.52 13.87
CA PRO A 439 -20.07 -5.46 15.30
C PRO A 439 -18.67 -4.89 15.56
N LEU A 440 -18.55 -4.09 16.60
CA LEU A 440 -17.29 -3.56 17.11
C LEU A 440 -16.91 -4.38 18.34
N VAL A 441 -16.03 -5.37 18.17
CA VAL A 441 -15.65 -6.31 19.23
C VAL A 441 -14.17 -6.11 19.54
N TYR A 442 -13.86 -5.84 20.81
CA TYR A 442 -12.50 -5.75 21.32
C TYR A 442 -12.38 -6.66 22.53
N ALA A 443 -11.24 -7.36 22.69
CA ALA A 443 -10.95 -8.26 23.83
C ALA A 443 -12.18 -9.07 24.32
N ASP A 444 -12.81 -9.81 23.41
CA ASP A 444 -13.98 -10.68 23.64
C ASP A 444 -15.25 -9.99 24.19
N HIS A 445 -15.37 -8.67 24.07
CA HIS A 445 -16.58 -7.95 24.43
C HIS A 445 -17.01 -6.95 23.35
N MET A 446 -18.29 -6.59 23.38
CA MET A 446 -18.87 -5.69 22.40
C MET A 446 -18.72 -4.23 22.84
N VAL A 447 -18.00 -3.45 22.05
CA VAL A 447 -17.84 -2.00 22.22
C VAL A 447 -19.05 -1.26 21.62
N GLY A 448 -19.58 -1.76 20.51
CA GLY A 448 -20.62 -1.07 19.76
C GLY A 448 -20.99 -1.73 18.44
N VAL A 449 -21.77 -1.02 17.62
CA VAL A 449 -22.13 -1.39 16.25
C VAL A 449 -21.91 -0.19 15.34
N LEU A 450 -21.32 -0.43 14.18
CA LEU A 450 -21.24 0.56 13.11
C LEU A 450 -22.21 0.19 11.99
N GLU A 451 -23.10 1.12 11.64
CA GLU A 451 -24.07 0.96 10.57
C GLU A 451 -23.74 1.89 9.39
N LEU A 452 -23.85 1.36 8.17
CA LEU A 452 -23.79 2.08 6.91
C LEU A 452 -25.15 2.01 6.21
N GLN A 453 -25.56 3.09 5.57
CA GLN A 453 -26.74 3.12 4.72
C GLN A 453 -26.40 3.63 3.32
N SER A 454 -27.11 3.11 2.32
CA SER A 454 -26.91 3.45 0.92
C SER A 454 -28.23 3.73 0.21
N GLN A 455 -28.21 4.69 -0.73
CA GLN A 455 -29.32 5.02 -1.63
C GLN A 455 -29.57 3.94 -2.70
N TYR A 456 -28.65 2.99 -2.87
CA TYR A 456 -28.79 1.89 -3.83
C TYR A 456 -29.08 0.57 -3.11
N SER A 457 -29.95 -0.25 -3.70
CA SER A 457 -30.23 -1.63 -3.24
C SER A 457 -29.13 -2.61 -3.68
N ASN A 458 -29.00 -3.74 -2.98
CA ASN A 458 -28.04 -4.82 -3.29
C ASN A 458 -26.55 -4.40 -3.34
N VAL A 459 -26.15 -3.39 -2.57
CA VAL A 459 -24.77 -2.87 -2.57
C VAL A 459 -23.86 -3.61 -1.59
N PHE A 460 -24.44 -4.11 -0.50
CA PHE A 460 -23.67 -4.70 0.57
C PHE A 460 -23.48 -6.21 0.34
N SER A 461 -22.28 -6.68 0.64
CA SER A 461 -21.88 -8.08 0.52
C SER A 461 -20.99 -8.45 1.69
N GLU A 462 -20.74 -9.74 1.87
CA GLU A 462 -19.78 -10.25 2.85
C GLU A 462 -18.39 -9.60 2.67
N THR A 463 -17.96 -9.37 1.42
CA THR A 463 -16.69 -8.69 1.14
C THR A 463 -16.69 -7.22 1.59
N THR A 464 -17.85 -6.54 1.49
CA THR A 464 -18.01 -5.16 1.96
C THR A 464 -17.99 -5.11 3.50
N ALA A 465 -18.65 -6.07 4.15
CA ALA A 465 -18.64 -6.22 5.60
C ALA A 465 -17.23 -6.47 6.14
N ALA A 466 -16.47 -7.38 5.52
CA ALA A 466 -15.09 -7.68 5.90
C ALA A 466 -14.16 -6.46 5.76
N ARG A 467 -14.30 -5.68 4.68
CA ARG A 467 -13.54 -4.44 4.48
C ARG A 467 -13.87 -3.38 5.51
N LEU A 468 -15.15 -3.25 5.88
CA LEU A 468 -15.56 -2.32 6.91
C LEU A 468 -15.01 -2.73 8.28
N ALA A 469 -15.10 -4.02 8.65
CA ALA A 469 -14.55 -4.54 9.88
C ALA A 469 -13.05 -4.23 10.00
N GLN A 470 -12.27 -4.53 8.95
CA GLN A 470 -10.84 -4.24 8.91
C GLN A 470 -10.53 -2.73 9.03
N LEU A 471 -11.37 -1.86 8.46
CA LEU A 471 -11.19 -0.42 8.56
C LEU A 471 -11.42 0.10 9.98
N VAL A 472 -12.38 -0.48 10.70
CA VAL A 472 -12.76 0.00 12.04
C VAL A 472 -11.88 -0.62 13.13
N GLU A 473 -11.27 -1.77 12.88
CA GLU A 473 -10.38 -2.48 13.82
C GLU A 473 -9.30 -1.55 14.43
N GLN A 474 -8.71 -0.69 13.61
CA GLN A 474 -7.69 0.28 14.05
C GLN A 474 -8.22 1.41 14.96
N PHE A 475 -9.55 1.55 15.10
CA PHE A 475 -10.21 2.54 15.93
C PHE A 475 -10.86 1.94 17.17
N LEU A 476 -10.90 0.61 17.32
CA LEU A 476 -11.62 -0.05 18.42
C LEU A 476 -11.10 0.39 19.79
N VAL A 477 -9.78 0.35 19.98
CA VAL A 477 -9.14 0.72 21.26
C VAL A 477 -9.37 2.21 21.58
N PRO A 478 -9.00 3.17 20.69
CA PRO A 478 -9.26 4.58 20.96
C PRO A 478 -10.74 4.90 21.18
N LEU A 479 -11.63 4.21 20.46
CA LEU A 479 -13.07 4.44 20.54
C LEU A 479 -13.64 3.96 21.87
N GLU A 480 -13.22 2.79 22.34
CA GLU A 480 -13.64 2.27 23.64
C GLU A 480 -13.15 3.17 24.78
N GLU A 481 -11.87 3.55 24.76
CA GLU A 481 -11.30 4.46 25.74
C GLU A 481 -12.07 5.79 25.77
N ALA A 482 -12.29 6.38 24.60
CA ALA A 482 -13.07 7.62 24.49
C ALA A 482 -14.48 7.46 25.11
N TRP A 483 -15.13 6.33 24.86
CA TRP A 483 -16.49 6.08 25.31
C TRP A 483 -16.60 5.88 26.82
N LEU A 484 -15.67 5.15 27.42
CA LEU A 484 -15.62 4.93 28.86
C LEU A 484 -15.43 6.24 29.64
N LEU A 485 -14.75 7.21 29.01
CA LEU A 485 -14.59 8.55 29.56
C LEU A 485 -15.84 9.38 29.39
N ASP A 486 -16.41 9.42 28.19
CA ASP A 486 -17.53 10.33 27.89
C ASP A 486 -18.87 9.84 28.48
N SER A 487 -19.02 8.55 28.75
CA SER A 487 -20.13 7.97 29.53
C SER A 487 -20.02 8.28 31.05
N GLY A 488 -18.85 8.76 31.49
CA GLY A 488 -18.53 8.95 32.90
C GLY A 488 -18.37 7.64 33.68
N TRP A 489 -18.45 6.48 33.02
CA TRP A 489 -18.29 5.16 33.63
C TRP A 489 -16.94 5.07 34.35
N PHE A 490 -15.86 5.44 33.66
CA PHE A 490 -14.51 5.37 34.21
C PHE A 490 -14.33 6.30 35.43
N LEU A 491 -14.91 7.50 35.38
CA LEU A 491 -14.87 8.45 36.50
C LEU A 491 -15.65 7.93 37.73
N ARG A 492 -16.82 7.32 37.52
CA ARG A 492 -17.62 6.71 38.60
C ARG A 492 -16.86 5.54 39.25
N HIS A 493 -16.27 4.67 38.45
CA HIS A 493 -15.57 3.48 38.95
C HIS A 493 -14.23 3.82 39.60
N THR A 494 -13.49 4.81 39.09
CA THR A 494 -12.29 5.33 39.76
C THR A 494 -12.63 5.88 41.15
N ARG A 495 -13.76 6.58 41.29
CA ARG A 495 -14.23 7.07 42.60
C ARG A 495 -14.58 5.93 43.54
N GLU A 496 -15.21 4.88 43.04
CA GLU A 496 -15.58 3.73 43.87
C GLU A 496 -14.35 2.94 44.31
N ALA A 497 -13.39 2.71 43.42
CA ALA A 497 -12.10 2.11 43.78
C ALA A 497 -11.36 2.94 44.84
N LEU A 498 -11.33 4.27 44.70
CA LEU A 498 -10.70 5.15 45.68
C LEU A 498 -11.42 5.13 47.05
N ARG A 499 -12.75 5.01 47.06
CA ARG A 499 -13.52 4.85 48.30
C ARG A 499 -13.24 3.56 49.05
N GLN A 500 -12.64 2.57 48.40
CA GLN A 500 -12.44 1.23 48.96
C GLN A 500 -10.99 0.77 48.76
N LEU A 501 -10.05 1.71 48.67
CA LEU A 501 -8.63 1.43 48.50
C LEU A 501 -8.04 0.47 49.55
N TRP A 502 -8.66 0.40 50.73
CA TRP A 502 -8.27 -0.45 51.86
C TRP A 502 -8.94 -1.83 51.88
N ASP A 503 -9.96 -2.07 51.04
CA ASP A 503 -10.72 -3.31 51.01
C ASP A 503 -10.31 -4.18 49.81
N GLU A 504 -9.39 -5.11 50.05
CA GLU A 504 -8.92 -6.05 49.02
C GLU A 504 -10.05 -6.89 48.40
N MET A 505 -11.10 -7.19 49.18
CA MET A 505 -12.23 -8.00 48.71
C MET A 505 -13.07 -7.25 47.69
N TYR A 506 -13.24 -5.93 47.90
CA TYR A 506 -13.99 -5.08 47.00
C TYR A 506 -13.19 -4.68 45.75
N LEU A 507 -11.90 -4.39 45.91
CA LEU A 507 -10.98 -4.13 44.79
C LEU A 507 -10.85 -5.34 43.86
N GLY A 508 -10.76 -6.56 44.42
CA GLY A 508 -10.70 -7.79 43.63
C GLY A 508 -11.98 -8.09 42.85
N LYS A 509 -13.11 -7.48 43.22
CA LYS A 509 -14.39 -7.58 42.50
C LYS A 509 -14.71 -6.34 41.66
N CYS A 510 -13.81 -5.36 41.62
CA CYS A 510 -14.04 -4.11 40.92
C CYS A 510 -14.03 -4.34 39.40
N PRO A 511 -15.10 -3.99 38.66
CA PRO A 511 -15.13 -4.10 37.20
C PRO A 511 -13.99 -3.32 36.51
N LEU A 512 -13.49 -2.26 37.16
CA LEU A 512 -12.35 -1.45 36.71
C LEU A 512 -11.06 -2.28 36.58
N ALA A 513 -10.86 -3.27 37.46
CA ALA A 513 -9.73 -4.17 37.38
C ALA A 513 -9.80 -4.97 36.08
N GLY A 514 -10.96 -5.53 35.75
CA GLY A 514 -11.17 -6.25 34.48
C GLY A 514 -10.78 -5.43 33.25
N TRP A 515 -11.17 -4.15 33.20
CA TRP A 515 -10.81 -3.23 32.12
C TRP A 515 -9.30 -2.89 32.10
N TYR A 516 -8.71 -2.60 33.27
CA TYR A 516 -7.28 -2.30 33.37
C TYR A 516 -6.40 -3.47 32.91
N PHE A 517 -6.80 -4.71 33.18
CA PHE A 517 -6.04 -5.91 32.77
C PHE A 517 -6.34 -6.38 31.34
N SER A 518 -7.50 -6.06 30.75
CA SER A 518 -7.77 -6.40 29.34
C SER A 518 -6.82 -5.70 28.35
N ALA A 519 -6.25 -4.56 28.75
CA ALA A 519 -5.24 -3.85 27.96
C ALA A 519 -3.83 -4.46 28.09
N ASN A 520 -3.54 -5.27 29.13
CA ASN A 520 -2.15 -5.59 29.51
C ASN A 520 -1.84 -7.05 29.89
N THR A 521 -2.78 -7.99 30.01
CA THR A 521 -2.45 -9.40 30.34
C THR A 521 -3.46 -10.46 29.85
N THR A 522 -2.99 -11.71 29.72
CA THR A 522 -3.77 -12.92 29.37
C THR A 522 -4.76 -13.32 30.48
N ALA A 523 -5.87 -13.96 30.08
CA ALA A 523 -7.09 -14.21 30.86
C ALA A 523 -6.97 -15.00 32.19
N GLU A 524 -5.78 -15.37 32.68
CA GLU A 524 -5.58 -16.30 33.80
C GLU A 524 -5.25 -15.67 35.17
N THR A 525 -5.14 -14.34 35.29
CA THR A 525 -4.82 -13.70 36.59
C THR A 525 -5.98 -13.78 37.60
N PRO A 526 -5.74 -14.30 38.83
CA PRO A 526 -6.72 -14.30 39.91
C PRO A 526 -7.24 -12.89 40.27
N PRO A 527 -8.52 -12.74 40.67
CA PRO A 527 -9.13 -11.44 40.99
C PRO A 527 -8.40 -10.66 42.10
N THR A 528 -7.79 -11.37 43.05
CA THR A 528 -7.00 -10.78 44.14
C THR A 528 -5.74 -10.08 43.63
N ILE A 529 -5.02 -10.68 42.68
CA ILE A 529 -3.81 -10.10 42.07
C ILE A 529 -4.18 -8.86 41.25
N ARG A 530 -5.30 -8.94 40.52
CA ARG A 530 -5.85 -7.82 39.76
C ARG A 530 -6.18 -6.61 40.65
N GLY A 531 -6.83 -6.85 41.79
CA GLY A 531 -7.11 -5.80 42.77
C GLY A 531 -5.84 -5.12 43.29
N GLN A 532 -4.80 -5.90 43.59
CA GLN A 532 -3.52 -5.39 44.10
C GLN A 532 -2.76 -4.54 43.07
N GLU A 533 -2.71 -4.96 41.81
CA GLU A 533 -2.05 -4.21 40.74
C GLU A 533 -2.79 -2.89 40.40
N LEU A 534 -4.14 -2.91 40.41
CA LEU A 534 -4.95 -1.69 40.26
C LEU A 534 -4.70 -0.69 41.40
N GLN A 535 -4.64 -1.20 42.64
CA GLN A 535 -4.33 -0.41 43.84
C GLN A 535 -2.93 0.24 43.73
N GLN A 536 -1.91 -0.53 43.35
CA GLN A 536 -0.55 -0.02 43.14
C GLN A 536 -0.49 1.06 42.06
N THR A 537 -1.26 0.90 40.99
CA THR A 537 -1.33 1.87 39.89
C THR A 537 -1.97 3.18 40.33
N LEU A 538 -3.08 3.11 41.08
CA LEU A 538 -3.74 4.28 41.67
C LEU A 538 -2.79 5.02 42.62
N LEU A 539 -2.09 4.30 43.50
CA LEU A 539 -1.11 4.89 44.42
C LEU A 539 0.07 5.53 43.67
N ALA A 540 0.56 4.89 42.61
CA ALA A 540 1.62 5.46 41.77
C ALA A 540 1.18 6.74 41.05
N ALA A 541 -0.06 6.80 40.56
CA ALA A 541 -0.63 8.00 39.95
C ALA A 541 -0.77 9.14 40.98
N ILE A 542 -1.31 8.85 42.17
CA ILE A 542 -1.40 9.83 43.27
C ILE A 542 -0.03 10.43 43.61
N ASN A 543 1.00 9.58 43.75
CA ASN A 543 2.37 10.02 44.02
C ASN A 543 2.95 10.86 42.89
N THR A 544 2.69 10.46 41.64
CA THR A 544 3.20 11.19 40.46
C THR A 544 2.58 12.58 40.35
N LEU A 545 1.27 12.74 40.61
CA LEU A 545 0.60 14.05 40.57
C LEU A 545 1.12 15.01 41.64
N ARG A 546 1.49 14.49 42.80
CA ARG A 546 2.13 15.29 43.85
C ARG A 546 3.47 15.88 43.36
N ASP A 547 4.23 15.12 42.57
CA ASP A 547 5.61 15.45 42.22
C ASP A 547 5.77 16.19 40.86
N LYS A 548 4.76 16.16 39.96
CA LYS A 548 4.88 16.64 38.56
C LYS A 548 4.60 18.13 38.27
N GLU A 549 4.26 18.98 39.23
CA GLU A 549 4.03 20.42 38.95
C GLU A 549 5.03 21.34 39.69
N VAL A 550 6.29 21.31 39.26
CA VAL A 550 7.25 22.40 39.51
C VAL A 550 7.02 23.47 38.44
N GLY A 551 5.96 24.27 38.62
CA GLY A 551 5.54 25.28 37.65
C GLY A 551 4.24 26.02 37.99
N ASP A 552 4.30 26.87 39.01
CA ASP A 552 3.51 28.10 39.18
C ASP A 552 1.97 28.08 39.40
N ARG A 553 1.39 27.09 40.12
CA ARG A 553 0.06 27.28 40.76
C ARG A 553 -0.06 26.58 42.12
N HIS A 554 0.08 27.33 43.22
CA HIS A 554 -0.17 26.89 44.61
C HIS A 554 -1.47 26.08 44.82
N ARG A 555 -2.49 26.29 43.98
CA ARG A 555 -3.81 25.65 44.07
C ARG A 555 -3.80 24.18 43.65
N ASN A 556 -3.00 23.80 42.65
CA ASN A 556 -2.94 22.41 42.18
C ASN A 556 -2.09 21.54 43.11
N GLN A 557 -0.97 22.08 43.59
CA GLN A 557 -0.15 21.42 44.60
C GLN A 557 -1.00 21.10 45.85
N ARG A 558 -1.80 22.06 46.33
CA ARG A 558 -2.73 21.83 47.45
C ARG A 558 -3.73 20.70 47.18
N ARG A 559 -4.34 20.70 46.00
CA ARG A 559 -5.30 19.68 45.55
C ARG A 559 -4.70 18.27 45.59
N TYR A 560 -3.54 18.08 44.96
CA TYR A 560 -2.88 16.78 44.93
C TYR A 560 -2.31 16.37 46.29
N SER A 561 -1.91 17.33 47.13
CA SER A 561 -1.54 17.03 48.51
C SER A 561 -2.74 16.57 49.34
N VAL A 562 -3.93 17.17 49.19
CA VAL A 562 -5.16 16.69 49.87
C VAL A 562 -5.43 15.23 49.50
N LEU A 563 -5.39 14.92 48.21
CA LEU A 563 -5.59 13.58 47.67
C LEU A 563 -4.58 12.54 48.22
N HIS A 564 -3.30 12.91 48.31
CA HIS A 564 -2.26 12.07 48.89
C HIS A 564 -2.45 11.85 50.40
N LEU A 565 -2.73 12.91 51.16
CA LEU A 565 -2.95 12.81 52.60
C LEU A 565 -4.17 11.92 52.93
N THR A 566 -5.22 12.02 52.14
CA THR A 566 -6.46 11.24 52.33
C THR A 566 -6.28 9.75 52.03
N TYR A 567 -5.62 9.41 50.92
CA TYR A 567 -5.63 8.03 50.40
C TYR A 567 -4.30 7.28 50.50
N VAL A 568 -3.18 7.97 50.71
CA VAL A 568 -1.85 7.36 50.86
C VAL A 568 -1.39 7.41 52.32
N GLU A 569 -1.52 8.57 52.96
CA GLU A 569 -1.20 8.71 54.40
C GLU A 569 -2.39 8.35 55.31
N GLU A 570 -3.56 8.05 54.73
CA GLU A 570 -4.80 7.65 55.43
C GLU A 570 -5.17 8.59 56.60
N MET A 571 -4.89 9.89 56.45
CA MET A 571 -5.11 10.86 57.52
C MET A 571 -6.61 11.19 57.67
N PRO A 572 -7.12 11.32 58.92
CA PRO A 572 -8.47 11.81 59.16
C PRO A 572 -8.68 13.21 58.59
N VAL A 573 -9.89 13.49 58.10
CA VAL A 573 -10.26 14.78 57.49
C VAL A 573 -9.97 15.94 58.44
N GLU A 574 -10.25 15.76 59.73
CA GLU A 574 -10.01 16.74 60.79
C GLU A 574 -8.52 17.16 60.83
N VAL A 575 -7.61 16.19 60.81
CA VAL A 575 -6.16 16.40 60.83
C VAL A 575 -5.68 17.08 59.54
N ILE A 576 -6.21 16.70 58.38
CA ILE A 576 -5.85 17.33 57.09
C ILE A 576 -6.30 18.79 57.06
N THR A 577 -7.54 19.07 57.47
CA THR A 577 -8.09 20.43 57.48
C THR A 577 -7.31 21.37 58.40
N GLU A 578 -6.85 20.86 59.55
CA GLU A 578 -5.99 21.60 60.48
C GLU A 578 -4.60 21.82 59.90
N ARG A 579 -3.91 20.75 59.46
CA ARG A 579 -2.54 20.78 58.92
C ARG A 579 -2.42 21.68 57.69
N MET A 580 -3.45 21.74 56.87
CA MET A 580 -3.48 22.56 55.64
C MET A 580 -4.16 23.91 55.80
N SER A 581 -4.72 24.22 56.98
CA SER A 581 -5.46 25.46 57.24
C SER A 581 -6.59 25.71 56.22
N ILE A 582 -7.38 24.67 55.90
CA ILE A 582 -8.50 24.74 54.95
C ILE A 582 -9.83 24.34 55.62
N SER A 583 -10.95 24.87 55.13
CA SER A 583 -12.27 24.46 55.62
C SER A 583 -12.63 23.05 55.14
N ARG A 584 -13.48 22.34 55.91
CA ARG A 584 -14.01 21.01 55.54
C ARG A 584 -14.72 21.03 54.17
N ARG A 585 -15.41 22.13 53.84
CA ARG A 585 -16.04 22.33 52.54
C ARG A 585 -15.00 22.44 51.41
N GLN A 586 -13.93 23.18 51.64
CA GLN A 586 -12.84 23.34 50.67
C GLN A 586 -12.08 22.02 50.45
N TYR A 587 -11.88 21.23 51.50
CA TYR A 587 -11.32 19.87 51.41
C TYR A 587 -12.10 19.02 50.41
N PHE A 588 -13.43 18.94 50.53
CA PHE A 588 -14.24 18.12 49.61
C PHE A 588 -14.25 18.64 48.17
N TYR A 589 -14.18 19.96 47.97
CA TYR A 589 -14.04 20.53 46.61
C TYR A 589 -12.68 20.18 45.99
N ASP A 590 -11.59 20.38 46.72
CA ASP A 590 -10.25 20.09 46.20
C ASP A 590 -10.05 18.58 45.99
N LEU A 591 -10.62 17.73 46.85
CA LEU A 591 -10.64 16.29 46.68
C LEU A 591 -11.40 15.90 45.40
N LYS A 592 -12.60 16.45 45.18
CA LYS A 592 -13.41 16.20 43.98
C LYS A 592 -12.67 16.55 42.69
N ASP A 593 -12.00 17.70 42.66
CA ASP A 593 -11.26 18.16 41.48
C ASP A 593 -10.00 17.31 41.24
N SER A 594 -9.31 16.90 42.30
CA SER A 594 -8.12 16.05 42.23
C SER A 594 -8.42 14.66 41.69
N LEU A 595 -9.61 14.13 42.00
CA LEU A 595 -10.08 12.85 41.46
C LEU A 595 -10.19 12.88 39.93
N ALA A 596 -10.68 13.98 39.34
CA ALA A 596 -10.74 14.10 37.89
C ALA A 596 -9.34 14.16 37.24
N ALA A 597 -8.36 14.73 37.93
CA ALA A 597 -6.98 14.80 37.46
C ALA A 597 -6.24 13.45 37.53
N ILE A 598 -6.46 12.64 38.59
CA ILE A 598 -6.00 11.24 38.62
C ILE A 598 -6.55 10.49 37.43
N THR A 599 -7.86 10.60 37.19
CA THR A 599 -8.53 9.93 36.09
C THR A 599 -7.84 10.28 34.77
N HIS A 600 -7.60 11.57 34.51
CA HIS A 600 -6.85 12.03 33.33
C HIS A 600 -5.42 11.46 33.25
N GLN A 601 -4.72 11.36 34.37
CA GLN A 601 -3.34 10.87 34.37
C GLN A 601 -3.25 9.38 34.08
N ILE A 602 -4.17 8.57 34.62
CA ILE A 602 -4.26 7.13 34.36
C ILE A 602 -4.50 6.88 32.87
N ILE A 603 -5.29 7.73 32.22
CA ILE A 603 -5.54 7.65 30.77
C ILE A 603 -4.32 8.10 29.95
N SER A 604 -3.60 9.13 30.39
CA SER A 604 -2.46 9.69 29.63
C SER A 604 -1.16 8.87 29.67
N ARG A 605 -1.15 7.75 30.42
CA ARG A 605 -0.03 6.80 30.43
C ARG A 605 -0.29 5.71 29.39
N ASP A 606 -0.14 6.10 28.13
CA ASP A 606 0.23 5.21 27.01
C ASP A 606 1.66 5.51 26.57
#